data_AF-A0A2U3KHV1-F1
#
_entry.id   AF-A0A2U3KHV1-F1
#
_cell.length_a   1.000
_cell.length_b   1.000
_cell.length_c   1.000
_cell.angle_alpha   90.00
_cell.angle_beta   90.00
_cell.angle_gamma   90.00
#
_symmetry.space_group_name_H-M   'P 1'
#
loop_
_entity.id
_entity.type
_entity.pdbx_description
1 polymer ?
#
loop_
_entity_poly.entity_id
_entity_poly.type
_entity_poly.pdbx_seq_one_letter_code
_entity_poly.pdbx_strand_id
1 'polypeptide(L)'
;MDVGSAIKIVSALANGVDPHTGEVMEIEGPFQNPNTVRALFLAIRGLELLESKEKRNNRLPSSAGKAWTTSEDEDLVKEFDIGRTIKELSEKHGRTQGAIQSRLSKLGKIESEDNTTNQFQGNNIQSNPWTAEEDDQMIREFDTGVSLRELSSKYGRNMGAIQTRLLTLGRKIF
;
A
#
# COMPACT_ATOMS: atom_id res chain seq x y z
N MET A 1 3.75 28.05 8.49
CA MET A 1 3.25 27.19 9.57
C MET A 1 3.33 25.76 9.05
N ASP A 2 4.04 24.87 9.74
CA ASP A 2 4.07 23.44 9.42
C ASP A 2 2.85 22.70 10.02
N VAL A 3 2.60 21.49 9.56
CA VAL A 3 1.44 20.69 10.00
C VAL A 3 1.50 20.37 11.50
N GLY A 4 2.70 20.15 12.06
CA GLY A 4 2.87 19.91 13.50
C GLY A 4 2.48 21.11 14.34
N SER A 5 2.85 22.32 13.92
CA SER A 5 2.42 23.57 14.55
C SER A 5 0.89 23.76 14.46
N ALA A 6 0.27 23.44 13.33
CA ALA A 6 -1.19 23.50 13.17
C ALA A 6 -1.92 22.52 14.11
N ILE A 7 -1.42 21.29 14.25
CA ILE A 7 -1.99 20.29 15.18
C ILE A 7 -1.97 20.83 16.61
N LYS A 8 -0.87 21.43 17.06
CA LYS A 8 -0.76 21.99 18.42
C LYS A 8 -1.79 23.08 18.68
N ILE A 9 -1.96 24.01 17.73
CA ILE A 9 -2.91 25.12 17.85
C ILE A 9 -4.35 24.60 17.92
N VAL A 10 -4.74 23.72 16.99
CA VAL A 10 -6.10 23.18 16.93
C VAL A 10 -6.40 22.29 18.14
N SER A 11 -5.40 21.57 18.65
CA SER A 11 -5.53 20.77 19.87
C SER A 11 -5.72 21.61 21.11
N ALA A 12 -4.99 22.74 21.26
CA ALA A 12 -5.20 23.66 22.37
C ALA A 12 -6.63 24.20 22.35
N LEU A 13 -7.12 24.66 21.19
CA LEU A 13 -8.48 25.15 21.03
C LEU A 13 -9.54 24.09 21.36
N ALA A 14 -9.34 22.84 20.90
CA ALA A 14 -10.26 21.74 21.18
C ALA A 14 -10.32 21.37 22.68
N ASN A 15 -9.21 21.57 23.40
CA ASN A 15 -9.11 21.34 24.84
C ASN A 15 -9.50 22.56 25.68
N GLY A 16 -9.97 23.65 25.06
CA GLY A 16 -10.35 24.85 25.80
C GLY A 16 -9.18 25.67 26.32
N VAL A 17 -8.05 25.65 25.63
CA VAL A 17 -6.85 26.40 25.99
C VAL A 17 -6.49 27.38 24.87
N ASP A 18 -6.15 28.61 25.22
CA ASP A 18 -5.60 29.57 24.27
C ASP A 18 -4.22 29.09 23.78
N PRO A 19 -4.02 28.89 22.47
CA PRO A 19 -2.77 28.35 21.92
C PRO A 19 -1.56 29.27 22.04
N HIS A 20 -1.75 30.56 22.33
CA HIS A 20 -0.69 31.56 22.44
C HIS A 20 -0.36 31.92 23.90
N THR A 21 -1.38 31.94 24.79
CA THR A 21 -1.17 32.29 26.21
C THR A 21 -1.13 31.06 27.12
N GLY A 22 -1.72 29.94 26.72
CA GLY A 22 -1.85 28.73 27.54
C GLY A 22 -2.94 28.82 28.62
N GLU A 23 -3.74 29.89 28.62
CA GLU A 23 -4.82 30.08 29.58
C GLU A 23 -6.07 29.28 29.20
N VAL A 24 -6.88 28.92 30.21
CA VAL A 24 -8.16 28.24 30.00
C VAL A 24 -9.18 29.23 29.44
N MET A 25 -9.83 28.85 28.35
CA MET A 25 -10.87 29.65 27.71
C MET A 25 -12.19 29.58 28.46
N GLU A 26 -13.07 30.55 28.20
CA GLU A 26 -14.42 30.59 28.77
C GLU A 26 -15.25 29.37 28.38
N ILE A 27 -15.97 28.81 29.37
CA ILE A 27 -16.75 27.56 29.23
C ILE A 27 -17.93 27.73 28.25
N GLU A 28 -18.49 28.93 28.13
CA GLU A 28 -19.58 29.24 27.18
C GLU A 28 -19.09 29.80 25.85
N GLY A 29 -17.76 29.77 25.62
CA GLY A 29 -17.15 30.27 24.40
C GLY A 29 -17.46 29.41 23.17
N PRO A 30 -17.33 29.96 21.94
CA PRO A 30 -17.63 29.26 20.69
C PRO A 30 -16.78 27.99 20.49
N PHE A 31 -15.59 27.93 21.08
CA PHE A 31 -14.69 26.77 21.05
C PHE A 31 -15.12 25.63 21.99
N GLN A 32 -15.90 25.94 23.02
CA GLN A 32 -16.41 24.96 23.98
C GLN A 32 -17.79 24.41 23.60
N ASN A 33 -18.41 24.95 22.53
CA ASN A 33 -19.61 24.35 21.96
C ASN A 33 -19.33 22.90 21.51
N PRO A 34 -20.16 21.91 21.88
CA PRO A 34 -19.91 20.50 21.55
C PRO A 34 -19.71 20.22 20.05
N ASN A 35 -20.42 20.92 19.18
CA ASN A 35 -20.26 20.76 17.73
C ASN A 35 -18.92 21.31 17.27
N THR A 36 -18.48 22.44 17.81
CA THR A 36 -17.15 23.02 17.53
C THR A 36 -16.05 22.10 18.00
N VAL A 37 -16.12 21.60 19.24
CA VAL A 37 -15.14 20.65 19.79
C VAL A 37 -15.03 19.41 18.90
N ARG A 38 -16.17 18.84 18.49
CA ARG A 38 -16.20 17.69 17.58
C ARG A 38 -15.62 18.00 16.20
N ALA A 39 -15.91 19.17 15.64
CA ALA A 39 -15.33 19.62 14.37
C ALA A 39 -13.80 19.79 14.47
N LEU A 40 -13.31 20.36 15.58
CA LEU A 40 -11.88 20.51 15.84
C LEU A 40 -11.18 19.15 15.96
N PHE A 41 -11.77 18.17 16.66
CA PHE A 41 -11.22 16.82 16.72
C PHE A 41 -11.19 16.11 15.36
N LEU A 42 -12.19 16.35 14.50
CA LEU A 42 -12.15 15.86 13.12
C LEU A 42 -11.04 16.54 12.32
N ALA A 43 -10.83 17.84 12.51
CA ALA A 43 -9.74 18.57 11.87
C ALA A 43 -8.37 18.07 12.33
N ILE A 44 -8.17 17.79 13.63
CA ILE A 44 -6.93 17.21 14.17
C ILE A 44 -6.60 15.90 13.48
N ARG A 45 -7.57 14.96 13.38
CA ARG A 45 -7.36 13.69 12.66
C ARG A 45 -6.96 13.90 11.20
N GLY A 46 -7.59 14.88 10.53
CA GLY A 46 -7.22 15.25 9.16
C GLY A 46 -5.78 15.76 9.05
N LEU A 47 -5.36 16.60 10.00
CA LEU A 47 -4.00 17.12 10.06
C LEU A 47 -2.97 16.01 10.37
N GLU A 48 -3.28 15.06 11.25
CA GLU A 48 -2.43 13.89 11.54
C GLU A 48 -2.21 13.01 10.29
N LEU A 49 -3.24 12.85 9.46
CA LEU A 49 -3.14 12.15 8.17
C LEU A 49 -2.24 12.90 7.19
N LEU A 50 -2.35 14.23 7.13
CA LEU A 50 -1.48 15.08 6.32
C LEU A 50 -0.02 14.99 6.80
N GLU A 51 0.21 15.09 8.11
CA GLU A 51 1.54 14.98 8.70
C GLU A 51 2.17 13.61 8.40
N SER A 52 1.38 12.54 8.50
CA SER A 52 1.81 11.19 8.13
C SER A 52 2.15 11.07 6.65
N LYS A 53 1.38 11.73 5.78
CA LYS A 53 1.64 11.76 4.33
C LYS A 53 2.90 12.55 4.00
N GLU A 54 3.14 13.69 4.64
CA GLU A 54 4.38 14.47 4.49
C GLU A 54 5.59 13.69 4.98
N LYS A 55 5.50 13.06 6.16
CA LYS A 55 6.55 12.18 6.69
C LYS A 55 6.87 11.03 5.74
N ARG A 56 5.85 10.43 5.09
CA ARG A 56 6.08 9.42 4.04
C ARG A 56 6.78 10.03 2.83
N ASN A 57 6.25 11.11 2.27
CA ASN A 57 6.83 11.78 1.10
C ASN A 57 8.29 12.20 1.32
N ASN A 58 8.63 12.69 2.50
CA ASN A 58 9.99 13.11 2.83
C ASN A 58 10.97 11.93 2.99
N ARG A 59 10.45 10.70 3.17
CA ARG A 59 11.26 9.47 3.19
C ARG A 59 11.40 8.83 1.81
N LEU A 60 10.58 9.23 0.83
CA LEU A 60 10.64 8.70 -0.52
C LEU A 60 11.70 9.46 -1.33
N PRO A 61 12.50 8.76 -2.14
CA PRO A 61 13.41 9.41 -3.09
C PRO A 61 12.68 10.43 -3.99
N SER A 62 13.39 11.48 -4.43
CA SER A 62 12.84 12.65 -5.14
C SER A 62 12.11 12.32 -6.45
N SER A 63 12.32 11.13 -7.01
CA SER A 63 11.66 10.65 -8.22
C SER A 63 10.69 9.49 -7.96
N ALA A 64 10.37 9.15 -6.72
CA ALA A 64 9.38 8.12 -6.42
C ALA A 64 7.99 8.50 -7.01
N GLY A 65 7.40 7.61 -7.80
CA GLY A 65 6.09 7.82 -8.43
C GLY A 65 6.06 8.70 -9.68
N LYS A 66 7.18 9.33 -10.08
CA LYS A 66 7.26 10.05 -11.36
C LYS A 66 7.19 9.07 -12.55
N ALA A 67 6.66 9.49 -13.68
CA ALA A 67 6.79 8.72 -14.92
C ALA A 67 8.28 8.54 -15.29
N TRP A 68 8.61 7.45 -15.98
CA TRP A 68 9.94 7.26 -16.56
C TRP A 68 9.98 7.95 -17.91
N THR A 69 11.06 8.66 -18.20
CA THR A 69 11.27 9.30 -19.51
C THR A 69 12.17 8.43 -20.37
N THR A 70 12.07 8.55 -21.69
CA THR A 70 12.93 7.78 -22.63
C THR A 70 14.42 8.03 -22.37
N SER A 71 14.81 9.29 -22.11
CA SER A 71 16.19 9.64 -21.75
C SER A 71 16.63 9.00 -20.43
N GLU A 72 15.75 8.93 -19.42
CA GLU A 72 16.03 8.27 -18.15
C GLU A 72 16.18 6.75 -18.31
N ASP A 73 15.38 6.13 -19.18
CA ASP A 73 15.48 4.70 -19.50
C ASP A 73 16.78 4.38 -20.26
N GLU A 74 17.18 5.21 -21.23
CA GLU A 74 18.45 5.08 -21.97
C GLU A 74 19.67 5.19 -21.02
N ASP A 75 19.66 6.19 -20.15
CA ASP A 75 20.71 6.37 -19.14
C ASP A 75 20.73 5.18 -18.16
N LEU A 76 19.57 4.73 -17.69
CA LEU A 76 19.48 3.58 -16.78
C LEU A 76 20.07 2.32 -17.41
N VAL A 77 19.73 2.04 -18.68
CA VAL A 77 20.23 0.88 -19.43
C VAL A 77 21.74 0.97 -19.60
N LYS A 78 22.25 2.11 -20.06
CA LYS A 78 23.68 2.32 -20.28
C LYS A 78 24.48 2.11 -19.00
N GLU A 79 23.99 2.65 -17.88
CA GLU A 79 24.67 2.57 -16.59
C GLU A 79 24.58 1.15 -15.99
N PHE A 80 23.50 0.42 -16.26
CA PHE A 80 23.40 -0.99 -15.91
C PHE A 80 24.36 -1.85 -16.74
N ASP A 81 24.46 -1.60 -18.05
CA ASP A 81 25.32 -2.36 -18.97
C ASP A 81 26.83 -2.20 -18.66
N ILE A 82 27.25 -1.06 -18.09
CA ILE A 82 28.62 -0.86 -17.58
C ILE A 82 28.85 -1.50 -16.19
N GLY A 83 27.86 -2.21 -15.65
CA GLY A 83 27.97 -3.00 -14.43
C GLY A 83 27.66 -2.25 -13.14
N ARG A 84 26.96 -1.09 -13.18
CA ARG A 84 26.52 -0.44 -11.93
C ARG A 84 25.50 -1.30 -11.20
N THR A 85 25.61 -1.29 -9.89
CA THR A 85 24.68 -2.00 -9.02
C THR A 85 23.33 -1.29 -8.94
N ILE A 86 22.26 -2.04 -8.64
CA ILE A 86 20.90 -1.50 -8.42
C ILE A 86 20.90 -0.40 -7.35
N LYS A 87 21.76 -0.50 -6.34
CA LYS A 87 21.91 0.52 -5.28
C LYS A 87 22.44 1.84 -5.84
N GLU A 88 23.51 1.80 -6.63
CA GLU A 88 24.09 3.00 -7.24
C GLU A 88 23.14 3.65 -8.24
N LEU A 89 22.39 2.85 -9.00
CA LEU A 89 21.36 3.33 -9.92
C LEU A 89 20.19 3.99 -9.16
N SER A 90 19.78 3.40 -8.04
CA SER A 90 18.75 3.96 -7.15
C SER A 90 19.13 5.33 -6.62
N GLU A 91 20.38 5.49 -6.17
CA GLU A 91 20.92 6.76 -5.69
C GLU A 91 21.03 7.80 -6.81
N LYS A 92 21.56 7.42 -7.98
CA LYS A 92 21.75 8.32 -9.14
C LYS A 92 20.44 8.83 -9.73
N HIS A 93 19.44 7.96 -9.88
CA HIS A 93 18.13 8.33 -10.46
C HIS A 93 17.16 8.91 -9.42
N GLY A 94 17.50 8.86 -8.13
CA GLY A 94 16.60 9.28 -7.05
C GLY A 94 15.32 8.43 -7.01
N ARG A 95 15.45 7.13 -7.28
CA ARG A 95 14.36 6.14 -7.33
C ARG A 95 14.59 5.10 -6.25
N THR A 96 13.56 4.36 -5.85
CA THR A 96 13.74 3.21 -4.95
C THR A 96 14.40 2.04 -5.71
N GLN A 97 15.11 1.16 -5.01
CA GLN A 97 15.74 -0.03 -5.62
C GLN A 97 14.72 -0.92 -6.35
N GLY A 98 13.53 -1.12 -5.75
CA GLY A 98 12.44 -1.86 -6.41
C GLY A 98 11.92 -1.18 -7.69
N ALA A 99 11.92 0.17 -7.75
CA ALA A 99 11.55 0.88 -8.97
C ALA A 99 12.60 0.70 -10.08
N ILE A 100 13.88 0.68 -9.71
CA ILE A 100 14.99 0.38 -10.64
C ILE A 100 14.88 -1.05 -11.15
N GLN A 101 14.71 -2.04 -10.27
CA GLN A 101 14.54 -3.45 -10.63
C GLN A 101 13.35 -3.66 -11.58
N SER A 102 12.17 -3.14 -11.20
CA SER A 102 10.97 -3.24 -12.03
C SER A 102 11.17 -2.61 -13.40
N ARG A 103 11.87 -1.46 -13.47
CA ARG A 103 12.15 -0.79 -14.75
C ARG A 103 13.13 -1.59 -15.60
N LEU A 104 14.26 -2.01 -15.04
CA LEU A 104 15.24 -2.85 -15.73
C LEU A 104 14.60 -4.14 -16.26
N SER A 105 13.67 -4.71 -15.50
CA SER A 105 12.94 -5.89 -15.96
C SER A 105 12.01 -5.59 -17.13
N LYS A 106 11.24 -4.49 -17.08
CA LYS A 106 10.43 -4.04 -18.22
C LYS A 106 11.25 -3.71 -19.46
N LEU A 107 12.49 -3.29 -19.28
CA LEU A 107 13.46 -3.04 -20.34
C LEU A 107 14.23 -4.30 -20.77
N GLY A 108 13.92 -5.47 -20.20
CA GLY A 108 14.51 -6.76 -20.54
C GLY A 108 15.97 -6.93 -20.10
N LYS A 109 16.46 -6.10 -19.18
CA LYS A 109 17.84 -6.12 -18.69
C LYS A 109 18.07 -7.09 -17.53
N ILE A 110 17.03 -7.35 -16.75
CA ILE A 110 17.02 -8.37 -15.72
C ILE A 110 15.76 -9.20 -15.84
N GLU A 111 15.84 -10.48 -15.47
CA GLU A 111 14.64 -11.26 -15.28
C GLU A 111 13.86 -10.66 -14.10
N SER A 112 12.57 -10.36 -14.29
CA SER A 112 11.71 -9.97 -13.19
C SER A 112 11.70 -11.10 -12.17
N GLU A 113 11.91 -10.77 -10.89
CA GLU A 113 11.47 -11.67 -9.81
C GLU A 113 9.95 -11.89 -9.84
N ASP A 114 9.17 -11.22 -10.71
CA ASP A 114 7.79 -11.59 -11.02
C ASP A 114 7.68 -12.94 -11.79
N ASN A 115 8.78 -13.42 -12.40
CA ASN A 115 8.86 -14.79 -12.97
C ASN A 115 9.47 -15.81 -11.97
N THR A 116 9.92 -15.37 -10.80
CA THR A 116 10.51 -16.23 -9.75
C THR A 116 9.98 -15.98 -8.32
N THR A 117 8.89 -15.21 -8.16
CA THR A 117 8.16 -15.08 -6.89
C THR A 117 7.07 -16.16 -6.82
N ASN A 118 7.53 -17.39 -6.64
CA ASN A 118 6.78 -18.38 -5.88
C ASN A 118 7.68 -19.23 -4.96
N GLN A 119 8.78 -18.65 -4.47
CA GLN A 119 9.61 -19.16 -3.38
C GLN A 119 10.20 -17.90 -2.72
N PHE A 120 9.81 -17.39 -1.56
CA PHE A 120 9.74 -17.94 -0.19
C PHE A 120 8.82 -16.99 0.62
N GLN A 121 7.93 -17.31 1.56
CA GLN A 121 7.56 -18.50 2.32
C GLN A 121 6.08 -18.35 2.70
N GLY A 122 5.28 -19.31 2.27
CA GLY A 122 3.86 -19.43 2.57
C GLY A 122 3.32 -20.61 1.81
N ASN A 123 3.91 -21.79 2.05
CA ASN A 123 3.58 -23.08 1.44
C ASN A 123 3.22 -23.02 -0.05
N ASN A 124 4.29 -23.08 -0.85
CA ASN A 124 4.27 -23.45 -2.25
C ASN A 124 3.50 -24.77 -2.43
N ILE A 125 2.25 -24.66 -2.87
CA ILE A 125 1.53 -25.78 -3.46
C ILE A 125 1.39 -25.39 -4.92
N GLN A 126 2.11 -26.16 -5.73
CA GLN A 126 2.30 -26.05 -7.17
C GLN A 126 1.15 -25.32 -7.86
N SER A 127 1.50 -24.31 -8.66
CA SER A 127 0.64 -23.69 -9.67
C SER A 127 0.30 -24.71 -10.76
N ASN A 128 -0.46 -25.73 -10.40
CA ASN A 128 -1.16 -26.56 -11.36
C ASN A 128 -2.29 -25.67 -11.93
N PRO A 129 -2.38 -25.49 -13.25
CA PRO A 129 -3.52 -24.80 -13.85
C PRO A 129 -4.81 -25.44 -13.33
N TRP A 130 -5.77 -24.62 -12.92
CA TRP A 130 -7.11 -25.10 -12.61
C TRP A 130 -7.63 -25.95 -13.78
N THR A 131 -7.86 -27.24 -13.53
CA THR A 131 -8.52 -28.07 -14.54
C THR A 131 -10.02 -27.86 -14.48
N ALA A 132 -10.72 -28.12 -15.57
CA ALA A 132 -12.17 -28.00 -15.61
C ALA A 132 -12.84 -28.93 -14.58
N GLU A 133 -12.24 -30.09 -14.32
CA GLU A 133 -12.70 -31.06 -13.32
C GLU A 133 -12.49 -30.54 -11.89
N GLU A 134 -11.37 -29.88 -11.61
CA GLU A 134 -11.13 -29.24 -10.31
C GLU A 134 -12.11 -28.09 -10.06
N ASP A 135 -12.40 -27.29 -11.09
CA ASP A 135 -13.38 -26.21 -11.00
C ASP A 135 -14.78 -26.75 -10.75
N ASP A 136 -15.22 -27.76 -11.51
CA ASP A 136 -16.53 -28.38 -11.35
C ASP A 136 -16.71 -29.01 -9.96
N GLN A 137 -15.68 -29.70 -9.46
CA GLN A 137 -15.70 -30.32 -8.14
C GLN A 137 -15.70 -29.28 -7.02
N MET A 138 -14.94 -28.19 -7.18
CA MET A 138 -14.90 -27.09 -6.21
C MET A 138 -16.23 -26.33 -6.14
N ILE A 139 -16.85 -26.05 -7.30
CA ILE A 139 -18.16 -25.40 -7.37
C ILE A 139 -19.20 -26.24 -6.62
N ARG A 140 -19.25 -27.56 -6.89
CA ARG A 140 -20.19 -28.47 -6.22
C ARG A 140 -20.01 -28.44 -4.71
N GLU A 141 -18.77 -28.51 -4.24
CA GLU A 141 -18.49 -28.53 -2.80
C GLU A 141 -18.83 -27.21 -2.12
N PHE A 142 -18.51 -26.09 -2.76
CA PHE A 142 -18.92 -24.77 -2.28
C PHE A 142 -20.45 -24.64 -2.23
N ASP A 143 -21.16 -25.07 -3.27
CA ASP A 143 -22.63 -25.04 -3.33
C ASP A 143 -23.28 -25.98 -2.29
N THR A 144 -22.59 -27.07 -1.88
CA THR A 144 -23.02 -27.94 -0.77
C THR A 144 -22.72 -27.38 0.62
N GLY A 145 -22.08 -26.21 0.72
CA GLY A 145 -21.80 -25.52 1.98
C GLY A 145 -20.45 -25.84 2.61
N VAL A 146 -19.53 -26.46 1.88
CA VAL A 146 -18.13 -26.65 2.33
C VAL A 146 -17.46 -25.29 2.45
N SER A 147 -16.80 -25.03 3.58
CA SER A 147 -16.18 -23.74 3.82
C SER A 147 -14.95 -23.54 2.93
N LEU A 148 -14.64 -22.27 2.61
CA LEU A 148 -13.42 -21.90 1.87
C LEU A 148 -12.13 -22.43 2.54
N ARG A 149 -12.15 -22.63 3.86
CA ARG A 149 -11.04 -23.19 4.63
C ARG A 149 -10.86 -24.68 4.35
N GLU A 150 -11.96 -25.43 4.30
CA GLU A 150 -11.93 -26.87 3.97
C GLU A 150 -11.54 -27.10 2.51
N LEU A 151 -12.06 -26.26 1.59
CA LEU A 151 -11.63 -26.26 0.20
C LEU A 151 -10.13 -25.95 0.08
N SER A 152 -9.63 -24.94 0.78
CA SER A 152 -8.19 -24.60 0.81
C SER A 152 -7.33 -25.79 1.26
N SER A 153 -7.74 -26.49 2.33
CA SER A 153 -7.08 -27.71 2.81
C SER A 153 -7.14 -28.86 1.80
N LYS A 154 -8.29 -29.05 1.15
CA LYS A 154 -8.53 -30.17 0.23
C LYS A 154 -7.76 -30.04 -1.09
N TYR A 155 -7.82 -28.86 -1.70
CA TYR A 155 -7.13 -28.59 -2.98
C TYR A 155 -5.66 -28.22 -2.76
N GLY A 156 -5.23 -28.07 -1.50
CA GLY A 156 -3.91 -27.58 -1.17
C GLY A 156 -3.68 -26.22 -1.82
N ARG A 157 -4.62 -25.29 -1.75
CA ARG A 157 -4.43 -23.97 -2.38
C ARG A 157 -4.77 -22.87 -1.40
N ASN A 158 -4.17 -21.70 -1.58
CA ASN A 158 -4.49 -20.55 -0.74
C ASN A 158 -5.99 -20.24 -0.81
N MET A 159 -6.62 -19.98 0.34
CA MET A 159 -8.02 -19.59 0.45
C MET A 159 -8.39 -18.41 -0.47
N GLY A 160 -7.50 -17.42 -0.63
CA GLY A 160 -7.68 -16.32 -1.58
C GLY A 160 -7.61 -16.75 -3.05
N ALA A 161 -6.85 -17.80 -3.37
CA ALA A 161 -6.83 -18.38 -4.72
C ALA A 161 -8.14 -19.13 -5.01
N ILE A 162 -8.67 -19.89 -4.04
CA ILE A 162 -9.99 -20.53 -4.10
C ILE A 162 -11.09 -19.48 -4.28
N GLN A 163 -11.08 -18.43 -3.45
CA GLN A 163 -12.05 -17.33 -3.49
C GLN A 163 -12.05 -16.63 -4.85
N THR A 164 -10.87 -16.25 -5.34
CA THR A 164 -10.71 -15.60 -6.66
C THR A 164 -11.20 -16.50 -7.79
N ARG A 165 -10.94 -17.82 -7.71
CA ARG A 165 -11.39 -18.78 -8.72
C ARG A 165 -12.91 -18.92 -8.71
N LEU A 166 -13.54 -19.07 -7.54
CA LEU A 166 -15.00 -19.14 -7.41
C LEU A 166 -15.69 -17.87 -7.92
N LEU A 167 -15.13 -16.69 -7.66
CA LEU A 167 -15.62 -15.42 -8.23
C LEU A 167 -15.50 -15.40 -9.76
N THR A 168 -14.38 -15.90 -10.30
CA THR A 168 -14.15 -16.00 -11.75
C THR A 168 -15.15 -16.95 -12.42
N LEU A 169 -15.55 -18.01 -11.71
CA LEU A 169 -16.58 -18.98 -12.10
C LEU A 169 -18.02 -18.50 -11.79
N GLY A 170 -18.18 -17.24 -11.34
CA GLY A 170 -19.48 -16.59 -11.19
C GLY A 170 -20.23 -16.90 -9.87
N ARG A 171 -19.54 -17.42 -8.85
CA ARG A 171 -20.13 -17.61 -7.51
C ARG A 171 -19.94 -16.37 -6.65
N LYS A 172 -21.02 -15.88 -6.03
CA LYS A 172 -20.97 -14.76 -5.08
C LYS A 172 -20.64 -15.28 -3.69
N ILE A 173 -19.54 -14.80 -3.13
CA ILE A 173 -19.11 -15.10 -1.77
C ILE A 173 -19.47 -13.86 -0.95
N PHE A 174 -20.41 -13.98 0.00
CA PHE A 174 -20.81 -12.93 0.93
C PHE A 174 -20.20 -13.16 2.29
#